data_AF-A0A7J6HTF8-F1
#
_entry.id   AF-A0A7J6HTF8-F1
#
_cell.length_a   1.000
_cell.length_b   1.000
_cell.length_c   1.000
_cell.angle_alpha   90.00
_cell.angle_beta   90.00
_cell.angle_gamma   90.00
#
_symmetry.space_group_name_H-M   'P 1'
#
loop_
_entity.id
_entity.type
_entity.pdbx_description
1 polymer ?
#
loop_
_entity_poly.entity_id
_entity_poly.type
_entity_poly.pdbx_seq_one_letter_code
_entity_poly.pdbx_strand_id
1 'polypeptide(L)' 'MSSSLIVDRTASRWPRSGNCIAENSVESIVLSIISMLSSPNDESPANVEAAKEWRERRGEFRKKVSRCVRKSQEMC' A
#
# COMPACT_ATOMS: atom_id res chain seq x y z
N MET A 1 -7.03 49.80 -6.62
CA MET A 1 -6.38 48.49 -6.76
C MET A 1 -5.74 48.14 -5.43
N SER A 2 -6.52 47.59 -4.49
CA SER A 2 -6.02 47.08 -3.22
C SER A 2 -6.29 45.59 -3.23
N SER A 3 -5.25 44.80 -3.51
CA SER A 3 -5.32 43.35 -3.50
C SER A 3 -5.16 42.84 -2.07
N SER A 4 -6.27 42.32 -1.56
CA SER A 4 -6.43 41.19 -0.62
C SER A 4 -5.14 40.50 -0.17
N LEU A 5 -4.84 40.56 1.13
CA LEU A 5 -5.22 39.57 2.15
C LEU A 5 -4.57 38.18 1.95
N ILE A 6 -3.65 37.87 2.87
CA ILE A 6 -3.46 36.56 3.50
C ILE A 6 -2.88 35.46 2.59
N VAL A 7 -1.54 35.50 2.40
CA VAL A 7 -0.74 34.28 2.35
C VAL A 7 -0.23 34.04 3.77
N ASP A 8 -1.14 33.65 4.66
CA ASP A 8 -0.81 33.22 6.01
C ASP A 8 -0.45 31.72 5.97
N ARG A 9 0.85 31.44 6.08
CA ARG A 9 1.36 30.67 7.21
C ARG A 9 0.72 29.28 7.47
N THR A 10 0.46 28.48 6.44
CA THR A 10 0.13 27.04 6.60
C THR A 10 1.14 26.08 5.96
N ALA A 11 2.31 26.58 5.52
CA ALA A 11 3.44 25.74 5.09
C ALA A 11 4.26 25.16 6.25
N SER A 12 3.82 25.33 7.50
CA SER A 12 4.49 24.82 8.69
C SER A 12 3.47 24.08 9.53
N ARG A 13 3.76 22.80 9.84
CA ARG A 13 3.00 21.91 10.75
C ARG A 13 1.96 21.02 10.09
N TRP A 14 2.41 20.16 9.17
CA TRP A 14 2.01 18.77 9.35
C TRP A 14 2.65 18.30 10.66
N PRO A 15 1.87 17.86 11.66
CA PRO A 15 2.45 17.22 12.82
C PRO A 15 3.23 16.01 12.29
N ARG A 16 4.54 15.95 12.54
CA ARG A 16 5.33 14.71 12.40
C ARG A 16 4.92 13.68 13.47
N SER A 17 3.63 13.61 13.80
CA SER A 17 3.00 12.59 14.62
C SER A 17 2.34 11.61 13.68
N GLY A 18 3.21 10.87 13.05
CA GLY A 18 2.92 9.80 12.12
C GLY A 18 4.31 9.35 11.75
N ASN A 19 4.60 8.06 11.91
CA ASN A 19 5.81 7.47 11.38
C ASN A 19 5.76 7.56 9.85
N CYS A 20 5.93 8.77 9.32
CA CYS A 20 6.06 9.02 7.90
C CYS A 20 7.46 8.53 7.55
N ILE A 21 7.48 7.45 6.77
CA ILE A 21 8.61 6.71 6.17
C ILE A 21 9.70 7.57 5.51
N ALA A 22 10.31 8.48 6.27
CA ALA A 22 11.45 9.29 5.87
C ALA A 22 12.79 8.59 6.17
N GLU A 23 12.77 7.55 7.01
CA GLU A 23 13.99 6.88 7.51
C GLU A 23 14.13 5.42 7.03
N ASN A 24 13.10 4.85 6.40
CA ASN A 24 13.19 3.51 5.84
C ASN A 24 13.96 3.56 4.51
N SER A 25 15.13 2.93 4.45
CA SER A 25 15.84 2.61 3.19
C SER A 25 14.87 1.94 2.21
N VAL A 26 15.12 2.09 0.91
CA VAL A 26 14.35 1.38 -0.15
C VAL A 26 14.26 -0.11 0.15
N GLU A 27 15.32 -0.70 0.71
CA GLU A 27 15.37 -2.09 1.13
C GLU A 27 14.31 -2.43 2.19
N SER A 28 14.14 -1.56 3.18
CA SER A 28 13.13 -1.72 4.24
C SER A 28 11.71 -1.65 3.67
N ILE A 29 11.47 -0.75 2.71
CA ILE A 29 10.18 -0.65 2.01
C ILE A 29 9.91 -1.93 1.22
N VAL A 30 10.89 -2.43 0.46
CA VAL A 30 10.75 -3.66 -0.34
C VAL A 30 10.53 -4.87 0.56
N LEU A 31 11.26 -5.00 1.66
CA LEU A 31 11.08 -6.08 2.64
C LEU A 31 9.69 -6.04 3.28
N SER A 32 9.17 -4.85 3.58
CA SER A 32 7.80 -4.67 4.07
C SER A 32 6.77 -5.14 3.05
N ILE A 33 6.95 -4.83 1.77
CA ILE A 33 6.04 -5.26 0.69
C ILE A 33 6.08 -6.79 0.56
N ILE A 34 7.28 -7.41 0.57
CA ILE A 34 7.42 -8.88 0.51
C ILE A 34 6.71 -9.54 1.69
N SER A 35 6.86 -8.98 2.90
CA SER A 35 6.19 -9.50 4.10
C SER A 35 4.67 -9.38 3.98
N MET A 36 4.16 -8.23 3.51
CA MET A 36 2.73 -8.02 3.27
C MET A 36 2.15 -8.98 2.22
N LEU A 37 2.88 -9.30 1.16
CA LEU A 37 2.42 -10.24 0.14
C LEU A 37 2.43 -11.69 0.64
N SER A 38 3.32 -12.02 1.57
CA SER A 38 3.42 -13.34 2.18
C SER A 38 2.32 -13.59 3.21
N SER A 39 1.92 -12.54 3.94
CA SER A 39 0.80 -12.55 4.89
C SER A 39 -0.10 -11.32 4.65
N PRO A 40 -1.02 -11.39 3.68
CA PRO A 40 -1.91 -10.26 3.36
C PRO A 40 -2.80 -9.91 4.54
N ASN A 41 -2.95 -8.61 4.80
CA ASN A 41 -3.74 -8.07 5.90
C ASN A 41 -5.23 -8.36 5.70
N ASP A 42 -5.85 -9.03 6.68
CA ASP A 42 -7.25 -9.43 6.64
C ASP A 42 -8.13 -8.65 7.64
N GLU A 43 -7.51 -7.87 8.55
CA GLU A 43 -8.15 -6.96 9.51
C GLU A 43 -8.63 -5.66 8.83
N SER A 44 -7.88 -5.18 7.84
CA SER A 44 -8.25 -4.00 7.06
C SER A 44 -7.94 -4.22 5.57
N PRO A 45 -8.75 -5.04 4.88
CA PRO A 45 -8.49 -5.40 3.49
C PRO A 45 -8.77 -4.23 2.54
N ALA A 46 -7.83 -3.92 1.67
CA ALA A 46 -8.05 -2.97 0.58
C ALA A 46 -9.05 -3.50 -0.48
N ASN A 47 -9.13 -4.83 -0.61
CA ASN A 47 -10.10 -5.50 -1.47
C ASN A 47 -10.84 -6.58 -0.68
N VAL A 48 -12.12 -6.31 -0.39
CA VAL A 48 -12.98 -7.18 0.42
C VAL A 48 -13.22 -8.53 -0.24
N GLU A 49 -13.43 -8.57 -1.56
CA GLU A 49 -13.67 -9.81 -2.31
C GLU A 49 -12.46 -10.72 -2.28
N ALA A 50 -11.27 -10.16 -2.50
CA ALA A 50 -10.01 -10.90 -2.44
C ALA A 50 -9.75 -11.43 -1.02
N ALA A 51 -10.06 -10.64 0.03
CA ALA A 51 -9.93 -11.07 1.41
C ALA A 51 -10.91 -12.19 1.78
N LYS A 52 -12.15 -12.14 1.28
CA LYS A 52 -13.13 -13.21 1.43
C LYS A 52 -12.67 -14.48 0.72
N GLU A 53 -12.21 -14.37 -0.52
CA GLU A 53 -11.66 -15.51 -1.28
C GLU A 53 -10.40 -16.09 -0.62
N TRP A 54 -9.55 -15.26 -0.03
CA TRP A 54 -8.40 -15.69 0.76
C TRP A 54 -8.83 -16.49 1.99
N ARG A 55 -9.88 -16.08 2.71
CA ARG A 55 -10.35 -16.81 3.90
C ARG A 55 -11.10 -18.11 3.55
N GLU A 56 -12.00 -18.05 2.57
CA GLU A 56 -12.94 -19.15 2.29
C GLU A 56 -12.44 -20.11 1.21
N ARG A 57 -11.60 -19.65 0.27
CA ARG A 57 -11.24 -20.37 -0.96
C ARG A 57 -9.75 -20.23 -1.32
N ARG A 58 -8.86 -20.54 -0.37
CA ARG A 58 -7.40 -20.47 -0.54
C ARG A 58 -6.85 -21.10 -1.83
N GLY A 59 -7.41 -22.24 -2.24
CA GLY A 59 -6.98 -22.93 -3.46
C GLY A 59 -7.21 -22.11 -4.73
N GLU A 60 -8.39 -21.49 -4.87
CA GLU A 60 -8.73 -20.65 -6.03
C GLU A 60 -7.97 -19.33 -6.02
N PHE A 61 -7.82 -18.72 -4.83
CA PHE A 61 -6.97 -17.55 -4.66
C PHE A 61 -5.55 -17.83 -5.14
N ARG A 62 -4.93 -18.95 -4.72
CA ARG A 62 -3.57 -19.31 -5.14
C ARG A 62 -3.46 -19.49 -6.66
N LYS A 63 -4.46 -20.11 -7.30
CA LYS A 63 -4.49 -20.26 -8.77
C LYS A 63 -4.51 -18.90 -9.48
N LYS A 64 -5.30 -17.94 -8.98
CA LYS A 64 -5.36 -16.57 -9.53
C LYS A 64 -4.03 -15.84 -9.35
N VAL A 65 -3.42 -15.93 -8.17
CA VAL A 65 -2.10 -15.35 -7.90
C VAL A 65 -1.05 -15.94 -8.83
N SER A 66 -0.97 -17.27 -8.98
CA SER A 66 -0.02 -17.91 -9.91
C SER A 66 -0.21 -17.45 -11.35
N ARG A 67 -1.45 -17.26 -11.80
CA ARG A 67 -1.73 -16.71 -13.13
C ARG A 67 -1.25 -15.25 -13.25
N CYS A 68 -1.42 -14.45 -12.20
CA CYS A 68 -0.94 -13.06 -12.17
C CYS A 68 0.59 -13.00 -12.24
N VAL A 69 1.30 -13.81 -11.46
CA VAL A 69 2.77 -13.91 -11.48
C VAL A 69 3.28 -14.34 -12.86
N ARG A 70 2.62 -15.31 -13.49
CA ARG A 70 3.00 -15.72 -14.86
C ARG A 70 2.82 -14.58 -15.86
N LYS A 71 1.70 -13.87 -15.80
CA LYS A 71 1.45 -12.70 -16.66
C LYS A 71 2.48 -11.59 -16.45
N SER A 72 2.91 -11.34 -15.22
CA SER A 72 3.93 -10.31 -14.96
C SER A 72 5.30 -10.67 -15.54
N GLN A 73 5.59 -11.96 -15.75
CA GLN A 73 6.83 -12.42 -16.39
C GLN A 73 6.79 -12.33 -17.92
N GLU A 74 5.59 -12.39 -18.52
CA GLU A 74 5.38 -12.28 -19.98
C GLU A 74 5.44 -10.83 -20.48
N MET A 75 5.39 -9.86 -19.58
CA MET A 75 5.46 -8.42 -19.88
C MET A 75 6.88 -7.85 -19.74
N CYS A 76 7.88 -8.72 -19.58
CA CYS A 76 9.30 -8.38 -19.62
C CYS A 76 9.90 -8.66 -21.00
#